data_AF-A0A6P1MDZ2-F1
#
_entry.id   AF-A0A6P1MDZ2-F1
#
_cell.length_a   1.000
_cell.length_b   1.000
_cell.length_c   1.000
_cell.angle_alpha   90.00
_cell.angle_beta   90.00
_cell.angle_gamma   90.00
#
_symmetry.space_group_name_H-M   'P 1'
#
loop_
_entity.id
_entity.type
_entity.pdbx_description
1 polymer ?
#
loop_
_entity_poly.entity_id
_entity_poly.type
_entity_poly.pdbx_seq_one_letter_code
_entity_poly.pdbx_strand_id
1 'polypeptide(L)'
;MQKISCESKQEYIEVQRRRYCRAAKAYKTRLLDEVCEVCGYDRKYAIKLLGRSKQPSKKKRGRKSEYDDPELTKALKRLWLKSGQMCSKR
;
A
#
# COMPACT_ATOMS: atom_id res chain seq x y z
N MET A 1 26.35 2.70 16.07
CA MET A 1 25.06 2.59 15.35
C MET A 1 25.04 3.61 14.23
N GLN A 2 25.26 3.22 12.98
CA GLN A 2 25.25 4.15 11.85
C GLN A 2 23.81 4.60 11.59
N LYS A 3 23.53 5.88 11.86
CA LYS A 3 22.23 6.49 11.51
C LYS A 3 22.25 6.81 10.01
N ILE A 4 21.73 5.88 9.22
CA ILE A 4 21.54 6.08 7.79
C ILE A 4 20.35 7.03 7.56
N SER A 5 20.49 7.97 6.62
CA SER A 5 19.41 8.87 6.16
C SER A 5 18.23 8.06 5.60
N CYS A 6 17.00 8.58 5.69
CA CYS A 6 15.80 7.89 5.24
C CYS A 6 15.83 7.49 3.76
N GLU A 7 16.41 8.35 2.91
CA GLU A 7 16.55 8.07 1.46
C GLU A 7 17.55 6.94 1.21
N SER A 8 18.73 7.01 1.83
CA SER A 8 19.75 5.96 1.73
C SER A 8 19.27 4.61 2.30
N LYS A 9 18.39 4.62 3.31
CA LYS A 9 17.73 3.39 3.80
C LYS A 9 16.84 2.76 2.73
N GLN A 10 16.07 3.56 1.99
CA GLN A 10 15.17 3.04 0.95
C GLN A 10 15.95 2.38 -0.19
N GLU A 11 17.03 3.02 -0.65
CA GLU A 11 17.91 2.46 -1.68
C GLU A 11 18.54 1.14 -1.22
N TYR A 12 19.05 1.12 0.01
CA TYR A 12 19.61 -0.10 0.62
C TYR A 12 18.57 -1.25 0.67
N ILE A 13 17.34 -0.94 1.11
CA ILE A 13 16.25 -1.92 1.18
C ILE A 13 15.89 -2.44 -0.22
N GLU A 14 15.86 -1.60 -1.26
CA GLU A 14 15.56 -2.05 -2.62
C GLU A 14 16.61 -3.03 -3.17
N VAL A 15 17.90 -2.77 -2.93
CA VAL A 15 18.98 -3.69 -3.31
C VAL A 15 18.84 -5.01 -2.56
N GLN A 16 18.65 -4.95 -1.23
CA GLN A 16 18.51 -6.15 -0.40
C GLN A 16 17.27 -6.96 -0.75
N ARG A 17 16.18 -6.30 -1.15
CA ARG A 17 14.97 -6.98 -1.61
C ARG A 17 15.19 -7.81 -2.86
N ARG A 18 15.95 -7.30 -3.84
CA ARG A 18 16.30 -8.07 -5.06
C ARG A 18 17.10 -9.32 -4.71
N ARG A 19 18.02 -9.20 -3.74
CA ARG A 19 18.82 -10.32 -3.23
C ARG A 19 17.94 -11.32 -2.45
N TYR A 20 17.08 -10.83 -1.55
CA TYR A 20 16.14 -11.63 -0.77
C TYR A 20 15.22 -12.47 -1.65
N CYS A 21 14.68 -11.89 -2.73
CA CYS A 21 13.80 -12.60 -3.66
C CYS A 21 14.50 -13.77 -4.38
N ARG A 22 15.80 -13.63 -4.70
CA ARG A 22 16.60 -14.63 -5.42
C ARG A 22 17.32 -15.63 -4.51
N ALA A 23 17.41 -15.34 -3.21
CA ALA A 23 18.16 -16.12 -2.25
C ALA A 23 17.47 -17.45 -1.86
N ALA A 24 18.29 -18.47 -1.62
CA ALA A 24 17.87 -19.71 -0.97
C ALA A 24 17.58 -19.49 0.53
N LYS A 25 16.87 -20.43 1.17
CA LYS A 25 16.38 -20.30 2.55
C LYS A 25 17.48 -19.97 3.57
N ALA A 26 18.66 -20.58 3.46
CA ALA A 26 19.79 -20.32 4.35
C ALA A 26 20.34 -18.89 4.22
N TYR A 27 20.44 -18.38 2.99
CA TYR A 27 20.95 -17.04 2.71
C TYR A 27 19.94 -15.93 3.06
N LYS A 28 18.64 -16.24 2.96
CA LYS A 28 17.56 -15.32 3.39
C LYS A 28 17.65 -14.96 4.87
N THR A 29 18.02 -15.92 5.73
CA THR A 29 18.19 -15.68 7.17
C THR A 29 19.30 -14.66 7.43
N ARG A 30 20.50 -14.88 6.85
CA ARG A 30 21.64 -13.95 6.99
C ARG A 30 21.31 -12.55 6.53
N LEU A 31 20.63 -12.46 5.38
CA LEU A 31 20.22 -11.18 4.81
C LEU A 31 19.18 -10.45 5.66
N LEU A 32 18.33 -11.17 6.40
CA LEU A 32 17.42 -10.57 7.37
C LEU A 32 18.16 -10.02 8.59
N ASP A 33 19.15 -10.77 9.10
CA ASP A 33 19.95 -10.37 10.25
C ASP A 33 20.76 -9.10 9.93
N GLU A 34 21.42 -9.07 8.76
CA GLU A 34 22.12 -7.88 8.23
C GLU A 34 21.21 -6.65 8.17
N VAL A 35 19.99 -6.80 7.64
CA VAL A 35 19.03 -5.68 7.53
C VAL A 35 18.57 -5.20 8.91
N CYS A 36 18.40 -6.11 9.87
CA CYS A 36 18.04 -5.75 11.24
C CYS A 36 19.16 -4.97 11.93
N GLU A 37 20.42 -5.38 11.77
CA GLU A 37 21.59 -4.70 12.34
C GLU A 37 21.83 -3.33 11.72
N VAL A 38 21.72 -3.22 10.39
CA VAL A 38 22.03 -1.99 9.66
C VAL A 38 20.93 -0.93 9.84
N CYS A 39 19.65 -1.33 9.80
CA CYS A 39 18.53 -0.40 9.87
C CYS A 39 17.91 -0.27 11.28
N GLY A 40 18.28 -1.14 12.22
CA GLY A 40 17.69 -1.18 13.57
C GLY A 40 16.23 -1.64 13.57
N TYR A 41 15.84 -2.48 12.62
CA TYR A 41 14.47 -2.99 12.52
C TYR A 41 14.29 -4.31 13.25
N ASP A 42 13.05 -4.57 13.68
CA ASP A 42 12.66 -5.89 14.16
C ASP A 42 12.60 -6.91 13.00
N ARG A 43 12.95 -8.16 13.30
CA ARG A 43 12.99 -9.27 12.34
C ARG A 43 11.66 -9.47 11.63
N LYS A 44 10.53 -9.37 12.34
CA LYS A 44 9.18 -9.52 11.77
C LYS A 44 8.88 -8.40 10.79
N TYR A 45 9.36 -7.19 11.09
CA TYR A 45 9.23 -6.05 10.19
C TYR A 45 10.08 -6.23 8.93
N ALA A 46 11.34 -6.65 9.06
CA ALA A 46 12.25 -6.92 7.93
C ALA A 46 11.69 -7.99 6.97
N ILE A 47 11.13 -9.09 7.50
CA ILE A 47 10.47 -10.13 6.70
C ILE A 47 9.31 -9.56 5.89
N LYS A 48 8.44 -8.77 6.54
CA LYS A 48 7.29 -8.14 5.87
C LYS A 48 7.74 -7.14 4.80
N LEU A 49 8.81 -6.40 5.07
CA LEU A 49 9.34 -5.37 4.19
C LEU A 49 9.96 -5.97 2.91
N LEU A 50 10.80 -7.00 3.05
CA LEU A 50 11.48 -7.66 1.92
C LEU A 50 10.56 -8.62 1.17
N GLY A 51 9.68 -9.32 1.87
CA GLY A 51 8.79 -10.34 1.29
C GLY A 51 7.53 -9.79 0.61
N ARG A 52 7.08 -8.58 0.95
CA ARG A 52 5.87 -8.02 0.33
C ARG A 52 6.19 -7.54 -1.08
N SER A 53 5.51 -8.08 -2.08
CA SER A 53 5.54 -7.51 -3.44
C SER A 53 4.90 -6.11 -3.42
N LYS A 54 5.47 -5.14 -4.16
CA LYS A 54 5.00 -3.74 -4.21
C LYS A 54 3.77 -3.64 -5.12
N GLN A 55 3.01 -4.74 -5.24
CA GLN A 55 1.80 -4.76 -6.01
C GLN A 55 0.86 -3.73 -5.40
N PRO A 56 0.35 -2.77 -6.18
CA PRO A 56 -0.71 -1.91 -5.70
C PRO A 56 -1.84 -2.84 -5.26
N SER A 57 -2.29 -2.69 -4.01
CA SER A 57 -3.45 -3.46 -3.55
C SER A 57 -4.58 -3.13 -4.52
N LYS A 58 -5.09 -4.12 -5.25
CA LYS A 58 -6.31 -3.95 -6.04
C LYS A 58 -7.36 -3.45 -5.06
N LYS A 59 -7.79 -2.18 -5.21
CA LYS A 59 -8.86 -1.63 -4.37
C LYS A 59 -10.03 -2.60 -4.51
N LYS A 60 -10.52 -3.14 -3.39
CA LYS A 60 -11.71 -3.99 -3.42
C LYS A 60 -12.82 -3.16 -4.08
N ARG A 61 -13.43 -3.68 -5.14
CA ARG A 61 -14.58 -3.02 -5.77
C ARG A 61 -15.61 -2.79 -4.66
N GLY A 62 -16.04 -1.54 -4.48
CA GLY A 62 -17.07 -1.21 -3.50
C GLY A 62 -18.36 -1.98 -3.75
N ARG A 63 -19.30 -1.92 -2.81
CA ARG A 63 -20.65 -2.47 -2.99
C ARG A 63 -21.23 -1.95 -4.31
N LYS A 64 -21.93 -2.81 -5.05
CA LYS A 64 -22.64 -2.41 -6.27
C LYS A 64 -23.59 -1.26 -5.91
N SER A 65 -23.62 -0.21 -6.73
CA SER A 65 -24.57 0.89 -6.54
C SER A 65 -26.00 0.34 -6.72
N GLU A 66 -26.90 0.67 -5.81
CA GLU A 66 -28.32 0.27 -5.89
C GLU A 66 -29.08 1.10 -6.92
N TYR A 67 -28.57 2.28 -7.27
CA TYR A 67 -29.19 3.24 -8.19
C TYR A 67 -28.32 3.51 -9.42
N ASP A 68 -27.70 2.47 -9.99
CA ASP A 68 -26.83 2.57 -11.18
C ASP A 68 -27.60 2.72 -12.50
N ASP A 69 -28.90 3.04 -12.45
CA ASP A 69 -29.71 3.27 -13.63
C ASP A 69 -29.44 4.69 -14.19
N PRO A 70 -29.07 4.82 -15.49
CA PRO A 70 -28.74 6.11 -16.09
C PRO A 70 -29.91 7.10 -16.09
N GLU A 71 -31.13 6.60 -16.32
CA GLU A 71 -32.35 7.41 -16.34
C GLU A 71 -32.70 7.95 -14.95
N LEU A 72 -32.57 7.10 -13.93
CA LEU A 72 -32.80 7.47 -12.54
C LEU A 72 -31.78 8.51 -12.08
N THR A 73 -30.50 8.31 -12.39
CA THR A 73 -29.44 9.29 -12.06
C THR A 73 -29.69 10.65 -12.72
N LYS A 74 -30.18 10.66 -13.96
CA LYS A 74 -30.53 11.90 -14.68
C LYS A 74 -31.71 12.62 -14.03
N ALA A 75 -32.75 11.88 -13.64
CA ALA A 75 -33.90 12.43 -12.94
C ALA A 75 -33.52 13.01 -11.56
N LEU A 76 -32.74 12.26 -10.78
CA LEU A 76 -32.24 12.69 -9.46
C LEU A 76 -31.36 13.94 -9.57
N LYS A 77 -30.43 14.00 -10.52
CA LYS A 77 -29.61 15.20 -10.77
C LYS A 77 -30.45 16.42 -11.11
N ARG A 78 -31.51 16.25 -11.91
CA ARG A 78 -32.41 17.35 -12.29
C ARG A 78 -33.19 17.87 -11.09
N LEU A 79 -33.72 16.98 -10.26
CA LEU A 79 -34.41 17.34 -9.02
C LEU A 79 -33.47 18.06 -8.04
N TRP A 80 -32.25 17.54 -7.87
CA TRP A 80 -31.24 18.11 -6.99
C TRP A 80 -30.77 19.51 -7.42
N LEU A 81 -30.61 19.74 -8.73
CA LEU A 81 -30.31 21.08 -9.25
C LEU A 81 -31.46 22.06 -9.00
N LYS A 82 -32.71 21.62 -9.22
CA LYS A 82 -33.90 22.44 -8.96
C LYS A 82 -34.10 22.74 -7.48
N SER A 83 -33.68 21.85 -6.59
CA SER A 83 -33.78 22.04 -5.14
C SER A 83 -32.65 22.88 -4.56
N GLY A 84 -31.75 23.45 -5.39
CA GLY A 84 -30.65 24.29 -4.91
C GLY A 84 -29.50 23.50 -4.29
N GLN A 85 -29.30 22.24 -4.73
CA GLN A 85 -28.20 21.38 -4.27
C GLN A 85 -28.23 21.08 -2.78
N MET A 86 -29.41 20.73 -2.25
CA MET A 86 -29.56 20.34 -0.84
C MET A 86 -28.58 19.21 -0.49
N CYS A 87 -27.72 19.44 0.51
CA CYS A 87 -26.78 18.45 1.04
C CYS A 87 -27.39 17.77 2.27
N SER A 88 -27.26 16.45 2.37
CA SER A 88 -27.85 15.63 3.45
C SER A 88 -27.20 15.81 4.83
N LYS A 89 -26.10 16.59 4.92
CA LYS A 89 -25.48 16.95 6.20
C LYS A 89 -25.96 18.32 6.65
N ARG A 90 -26.61 18.35 7.81
CA ARG A 90 -26.67 19.50 8.71
C ARG A 90 -26.20 19.03 10.08
#